data_AF-A0A847FPC3-F1
#
_entry.id   AF-A0A847FPC3-F1
#
_cell.length_a   1.000
_cell.length_b   1.000
_cell.length_c   1.000
_cell.angle_alpha   90.00
_cell.angle_beta   90.00
_cell.angle_gamma   90.00
#
_symmetry.space_group_name_H-M   'P 1'
#
loop_
_entity.id
_entity.type
_entity.pdbx_description
1 polymer ?
#
loop_
_entity_poly.entity_id
_entity_poly.type
_entity_poly.pdbx_seq_one_letter_code
_entity_poly.pdbx_strand_id
1 'polypeptide(L)'
;MFRTHKTLVWMVAALLLLAAPAFAQDVTPTVEVSDQAVENGTVTVDRVVSDGLGWIVIHADNNGAPGAVVGHSAVQDGENTDVVVEIDTAAATETLYAMLHADLGTEGTYEFPGADEPVQVDGQVLAPAFTVTGLEQEEATPTTEATATTEATAEMTATTEVTPTTGADVEATATGEPGQLPETGGSSTPWTPIALVGLGLVLLVVGSLVALRRPAGMDIKD
;
A
#
# COMPACT_ATOMS: atom_id res chain seq x y z
N MET A 1 12.28 73.00 6.48
CA MET A 1 13.09 71.76 6.49
C MET A 1 12.35 70.75 7.36
N PHE A 2 11.53 69.91 6.73
CA PHE A 2 10.67 68.93 7.41
C PHE A 2 11.50 67.75 7.88
N ARG A 3 11.42 67.39 9.16
CA ARG A 3 11.95 66.10 9.65
C ARG A 3 10.88 65.36 10.44
N THR A 4 9.95 64.79 9.68
CA THR A 4 8.89 63.89 10.11
C THR A 4 9.44 62.47 10.15
N HIS A 5 9.87 61.99 11.32
CA HIS A 5 10.14 60.55 11.54
C HIS A 5 9.68 60.11 12.94
N LYS A 6 8.46 60.50 13.32
CA LYS A 6 7.72 59.87 14.42
C LYS A 6 6.60 59.09 13.73
N THR A 7 6.54 57.77 13.92
CA THR A 7 5.53 56.78 13.43
C THR A 7 6.00 55.77 12.37
N LEU A 8 7.07 55.02 12.64
CA LEU A 8 7.37 53.72 12.03
C LEU A 8 8.64 53.27 12.77
N VAL A 9 8.65 52.33 13.69
CA VAL A 9 8.51 50.89 13.50
C VAL A 9 8.38 50.34 14.93
N TRP A 10 7.17 50.10 15.41
CA TRP A 10 6.90 49.39 16.68
C TRP A 10 5.99 48.16 16.45
N MET A 11 6.03 47.58 15.23
CA MET A 11 5.25 46.39 14.88
C MET A 11 6.13 45.26 14.34
N VAL A 12 7.13 44.83 15.11
CA VAL A 12 7.83 43.54 14.87
C VAL A 12 7.95 42.75 16.17
N ALA A 13 6.97 42.86 17.06
CA ALA A 13 6.98 42.20 18.36
C ALA A 13 5.60 41.64 18.70
N ALA A 14 5.12 40.65 17.93
CA ALA A 14 4.12 39.66 18.34
C ALA A 14 3.73 38.77 17.14
N LEU A 15 4.68 38.00 16.61
CA LEU A 15 4.32 36.73 15.97
C LEU A 15 5.20 35.66 16.59
N LEU A 16 4.95 35.43 17.88
CA LEU A 16 5.46 34.26 18.57
C LEU A 16 4.65 33.08 18.00
N LEU A 17 5.20 32.49 16.94
CA LEU A 17 4.72 31.28 16.31
C LEU A 17 4.66 30.20 17.40
N LEU A 18 3.46 29.92 17.89
CA LEU A 18 3.22 28.84 18.83
C LEU A 18 3.37 27.53 18.05
N ALA A 19 4.61 27.06 17.90
CA ALA A 19 4.88 25.70 17.45
C ALA A 19 4.42 24.76 18.57
N ALA A 20 3.15 24.36 18.53
CA ALA A 20 2.68 23.27 19.36
C ALA A 20 3.45 22.01 18.95
N PRO A 21 3.99 21.22 19.89
CA PRO A 21 4.50 19.90 19.54
C PRO A 21 3.34 19.10 18.97
N ALA A 22 3.46 18.68 17.71
CA ALA A 22 2.60 17.63 17.17
C ALA A 22 2.95 16.36 17.95
N PHE A 23 2.10 16.01 18.91
CA PHE A 23 2.15 14.67 19.48
C PHE A 23 1.83 13.72 18.33
N ALA A 24 2.77 12.83 17.98
CA ALA A 24 2.46 11.69 17.15
C ALA A 24 1.32 10.94 17.84
N GLN A 25 0.13 11.02 17.24
CA GLN A 25 -0.98 10.16 17.62
C GLN A 25 -0.54 8.77 17.17
N ASP A 26 -0.55 7.79 18.08
CA ASP A 26 -0.30 6.40 17.72
C ASP A 26 -1.52 5.93 16.92
N VAL A 27 -1.45 6.03 15.58
CA VAL A 27 -2.53 5.61 14.70
C VAL A 27 -2.39 4.10 14.53
N THR A 28 -3.31 3.35 15.11
CA THR A 28 -3.38 1.90 14.86
C THR A 28 -4.18 1.67 13.58
N PRO A 29 -3.58 1.10 12.52
CA PRO A 29 -4.30 0.83 11.28
C PRO A 29 -5.46 -0.16 11.51
N THR A 30 -6.60 0.10 10.88
CA THR A 30 -7.78 -0.76 10.95
C THR A 30 -8.54 -0.75 9.64
N VAL A 31 -9.13 -1.88 9.26
CA VAL A 31 -10.07 -1.99 8.14
C VAL A 31 -11.36 -2.62 8.68
N GLU A 32 -12.48 -1.97 8.40
CA GLU A 32 -13.82 -2.45 8.71
C GLU A 32 -14.60 -2.53 7.40
N VAL A 33 -15.18 -3.70 7.15
CA VAL A 33 -15.98 -3.99 5.97
C VAL A 33 -17.09 -4.96 6.34
N SER A 34 -18.28 -4.73 5.79
CA SER A 34 -19.46 -5.55 6.00
C SER A 34 -19.79 -6.37 4.77
N ASP A 35 -20.49 -7.50 4.99
CA ASP A 35 -21.08 -8.28 3.91
C ASP A 35 -22.10 -7.43 3.13
N GLN A 36 -22.10 -7.55 1.80
CA GLN A 36 -22.88 -6.66 0.94
C GLN A 36 -23.28 -7.31 -0.38
N ALA A 37 -24.14 -6.65 -1.15
CA ALA A 37 -24.33 -6.97 -2.56
C ALA A 37 -23.35 -6.15 -3.40
N VAL A 38 -22.86 -6.73 -4.49
CA VAL A 38 -22.15 -5.95 -5.51
C VAL A 38 -23.18 -5.20 -6.32
N GLU A 39 -23.08 -3.88 -6.33
CA GLU A 39 -23.91 -3.00 -7.15
C GLU A 39 -23.03 -2.28 -8.15
N ASN A 40 -23.39 -2.34 -9.43
CA ASN A 40 -22.68 -1.68 -10.53
C ASN A 40 -21.17 -1.97 -10.58
N GLY A 41 -20.76 -3.19 -10.21
CA GLY A 41 -19.34 -3.59 -10.19
C GLY A 41 -18.52 -2.92 -9.10
N THR A 42 -19.15 -2.46 -8.02
CA THR A 42 -18.47 -1.79 -6.90
C THR A 42 -18.75 -2.46 -5.57
N VAL A 43 -17.78 -2.35 -4.65
CA VAL A 43 -17.92 -2.66 -3.23
C VAL A 43 -17.53 -1.43 -2.41
N THR A 44 -18.07 -1.32 -1.20
CA THR A 44 -17.75 -0.24 -0.27
C THR A 44 -17.08 -0.81 0.98
N VAL A 45 -15.95 -0.22 1.36
CA VAL A 45 -15.27 -0.49 2.63
C VAL A 45 -15.71 0.58 3.62
N ASP A 46 -16.36 0.14 4.71
CA ASP A 46 -17.04 1.02 5.68
C ASP A 46 -16.06 2.03 6.28
N ARG A 47 -14.89 1.55 6.70
CA ARG A 47 -13.85 2.38 7.31
C ARG A 47 -12.46 1.82 7.11
N VAL A 48 -11.52 2.71 6.77
CA VAL A 48 -10.09 2.43 6.71
C VAL A 48 -9.35 3.49 7.50
N VAL A 49 -8.57 3.07 8.49
CA VAL A 49 -7.60 3.92 9.18
C VAL A 49 -6.22 3.52 8.68
N SER A 50 -5.54 4.45 8.01
CA SER A 50 -4.18 4.27 7.47
C SER A 50 -3.18 5.12 8.25
N ASP A 51 -1.95 4.61 8.42
CA ASP A 51 -0.81 5.38 8.91
C ASP A 51 0.03 5.80 7.69
N GLY A 52 -0.28 6.99 7.14
CA GLY A 52 0.22 7.44 5.85
C GLY A 52 -0.69 7.12 4.66
N LEU A 53 -0.23 7.50 3.47
CA LEU A 53 -0.90 7.19 2.21
C LEU A 53 -0.92 5.68 1.98
N GLY A 54 -1.98 5.19 1.34
CA GLY A 54 -2.14 3.77 1.10
C GLY A 54 -3.17 3.42 0.05
N TRP A 55 -3.37 2.11 -0.07
CA TRP A 55 -4.35 1.51 -0.96
C TRP A 55 -5.21 0.52 -0.19
N ILE A 56 -6.51 0.60 -0.38
CA ILE A 56 -7.39 -0.53 -0.05
C ILE A 56 -7.50 -1.42 -1.28
N VAL A 57 -7.09 -2.67 -1.15
CA VAL A 57 -7.00 -3.64 -2.26
C VAL A 57 -7.99 -4.77 -2.00
N ILE A 58 -8.83 -5.06 -2.98
CA ILE A 58 -9.79 -6.15 -2.91
C ILE A 58 -9.19 -7.37 -3.60
N HIS A 59 -9.05 -8.45 -2.84
CA HIS A 59 -8.60 -9.74 -3.34
C HIS A 59 -9.77 -10.73 -3.42
N ALA A 60 -9.81 -11.51 -4.49
CA ALA A 60 -10.61 -12.74 -4.54
C ALA A 60 -10.10 -13.77 -3.54
N ASP A 61 -10.95 -14.72 -3.15
CA ASP A 61 -10.57 -15.86 -2.35
C ASP A 61 -9.73 -16.85 -3.15
N ASN A 62 -8.69 -17.35 -2.50
CA ASN A 62 -7.87 -18.45 -2.95
C ASN A 62 -7.71 -19.45 -1.80
N ASN A 63 -8.71 -20.32 -1.65
CA ASN A 63 -8.76 -21.38 -0.64
C ASN A 63 -8.69 -20.86 0.80
N GLY A 64 -9.46 -19.81 1.12
CA GLY A 64 -9.49 -19.21 2.46
C GLY A 64 -8.34 -18.23 2.74
N ALA A 65 -7.69 -17.73 1.70
CA ALA A 65 -6.65 -16.71 1.79
C ALA A 65 -6.79 -15.68 0.65
N PRO A 66 -6.25 -14.46 0.81
CA PRO A 66 -6.21 -13.47 -0.28
C PRO A 66 -5.52 -14.02 -1.54
N GLY A 67 -6.23 -13.96 -2.66
CA GLY A 67 -5.84 -14.45 -3.98
C GLY A 67 -5.52 -13.34 -4.96
N ALA A 68 -6.05 -13.44 -6.18
CA ALA A 68 -5.87 -12.44 -7.22
C ALA A 68 -6.51 -11.10 -6.82
N VAL A 69 -5.87 -9.98 -7.18
CA VAL A 69 -6.43 -8.65 -7.02
C VAL A 69 -7.56 -8.46 -8.02
N VAL A 70 -8.73 -8.01 -7.55
CA VAL A 70 -9.89 -7.71 -8.38
C VAL A 70 -10.23 -6.22 -8.41
N GLY A 71 -9.67 -5.41 -7.51
CA GLY A 71 -9.84 -3.96 -7.51
C GLY A 71 -9.01 -3.27 -6.44
N HIS A 72 -8.83 -1.96 -6.55
CA HIS A 72 -8.15 -1.16 -5.52
C HIS A 72 -8.62 0.30 -5.55
N SER A 73 -8.44 1.00 -4.43
CA SER A 73 -8.72 2.45 -4.32
C SER A 73 -7.72 3.11 -3.37
N ALA A 74 -7.37 4.36 -3.64
CA ALA A 74 -6.42 5.11 -2.82
C ALA A 74 -7.09 5.54 -1.51
N VAL A 75 -6.35 5.47 -0.41
CA VAL A 75 -6.75 5.97 0.91
C VAL A 75 -5.73 6.99 1.40
N GLN A 76 -6.23 8.01 2.10
CA GLN A 76 -5.39 9.05 2.69
C GLN A 76 -4.87 8.62 4.07
N ASP A 77 -3.86 9.33 4.56
CA ASP A 77 -3.44 9.24 5.96
C ASP A 77 -4.61 9.52 6.91
N GLY A 78 -4.75 8.69 7.95
CA GLY A 78 -5.82 8.76 8.93
C GLY A 78 -7.10 8.03 8.50
N GLU A 79 -8.25 8.56 8.90
CA GLU A 79 -9.56 7.92 8.74
C GLU A 79 -10.18 8.22 7.36
N ASN A 80 -10.59 7.17 6.67
CA ASN A 80 -11.33 7.17 5.41
C ASN A 80 -12.62 6.38 5.62
N THR A 81 -13.77 6.93 5.25
CA THR A 81 -15.07 6.26 5.37
C THR A 81 -15.71 6.10 4.00
N ASP A 82 -16.56 5.08 3.86
CA ASP A 82 -17.33 4.82 2.65
C ASP A 82 -16.43 4.74 1.39
N VAL A 83 -15.32 4.01 1.51
CA VAL A 83 -14.32 3.91 0.43
C VAL A 83 -14.87 2.97 -0.65
N VAL A 84 -15.27 3.55 -1.77
CA VAL A 84 -15.77 2.81 -2.93
C VAL A 84 -14.60 2.24 -3.73
N VAL A 85 -14.68 0.96 -4.07
CA VAL A 85 -13.72 0.24 -4.89
C VAL A 85 -14.45 -0.38 -6.09
N GLU A 86 -14.02 -0.02 -7.29
CA GLU A 86 -14.44 -0.71 -8.52
C GLU A 86 -13.72 -2.06 -8.60
N ILE A 87 -14.47 -3.12 -8.88
CA ILE A 87 -13.96 -4.48 -8.94
C ILE A 87 -14.26 -5.15 -10.28
N ASP A 88 -13.34 -5.99 -10.73
CA ASP A 88 -13.59 -6.96 -11.79
C ASP A 88 -14.49 -8.09 -11.27
N THR A 89 -15.78 -7.99 -11.56
CA THR A 89 -16.79 -8.96 -11.13
C THR A 89 -16.62 -10.33 -11.78
N ALA A 90 -15.95 -10.42 -12.93
CA ALA A 90 -15.69 -11.70 -13.60
C ALA A 90 -14.58 -12.50 -12.92
N ALA A 91 -13.64 -11.81 -12.27
CA ALA A 91 -12.56 -12.41 -11.48
C ALA A 91 -12.89 -12.54 -9.99
N ALA A 92 -13.98 -11.91 -9.53
CA ALA A 92 -14.41 -11.93 -8.13
C ALA A 92 -15.00 -13.28 -7.70
N THR A 93 -14.83 -13.59 -6.42
CA THR A 93 -15.42 -14.75 -5.74
C THR A 93 -16.44 -14.27 -4.71
N GLU A 94 -17.29 -15.19 -4.22
CA GLU A 94 -18.28 -14.89 -3.17
C GLU A 94 -17.63 -14.35 -1.88
N THR A 95 -16.47 -14.89 -1.48
CA THR A 95 -15.67 -14.33 -0.39
C THR A 95 -14.58 -13.45 -0.97
N LEU A 96 -14.42 -12.23 -0.45
CA LEU A 96 -13.37 -11.28 -0.82
C LEU A 96 -12.59 -10.86 0.43
N TYR A 97 -11.39 -10.30 0.23
CA TYR A 97 -10.56 -9.74 1.29
C TYR A 97 -10.24 -8.28 0.99
N ALA A 98 -10.50 -7.40 1.95
CA ALA A 98 -10.10 -6.00 1.87
C ALA A 98 -8.76 -5.81 2.58
N MET A 99 -7.66 -5.80 1.83
CA MET A 99 -6.30 -5.70 2.35
C MET A 99 -5.80 -4.26 2.29
N LEU A 100 -5.30 -3.73 3.41
CA LEU A 100 -4.62 -2.44 3.42
C LEU A 100 -3.17 -2.60 2.97
N HIS A 101 -2.75 -1.79 2.02
CA HIS A 101 -1.36 -1.63 1.58
C HIS A 101 -0.88 -0.22 1.89
N ALA A 102 0.39 -0.09 2.25
CA ALA A 102 1.05 1.21 2.33
C ALA A 102 1.48 1.63 0.92
N ASP A 103 1.26 2.90 0.57
CA ASP A 103 1.77 3.49 -0.68
C ASP A 103 3.26 3.79 -0.48
N LEU A 104 4.09 2.95 -1.08
CA LEU A 104 5.54 3.02 -0.97
C LEU A 104 6.14 3.12 -2.37
N GLY A 105 7.28 3.81 -2.48
CA GLY A 105 7.90 4.03 -3.78
C GLY A 105 7.36 5.30 -4.44
N THR A 106 6.51 5.17 -5.46
CA THR A 106 5.98 6.33 -6.19
C THR A 106 4.63 6.76 -5.64
N GLU A 107 4.64 7.80 -4.82
CA GLU A 107 3.41 8.37 -4.23
C GLU A 107 2.27 8.50 -5.25
N GLY A 108 1.11 7.94 -4.89
CA GLY A 108 -0.12 7.95 -5.68
C GLY A 108 -0.13 6.99 -6.86
N THR A 109 0.86 6.10 -6.97
CA THR A 109 0.87 4.98 -7.91
C THR A 109 0.64 3.69 -7.14
N TYR A 110 -0.02 2.72 -7.78
CA TYR A 110 -0.23 1.40 -7.19
C TYR A 110 0.79 0.42 -7.78
N GLU A 111 1.67 -0.11 -6.94
CA GLU A 111 2.81 -0.96 -7.28
C GLU A 111 2.75 -2.33 -6.57
N PHE A 112 1.78 -3.18 -6.94
CA PHE A 112 1.68 -4.56 -6.43
C PHE A 112 1.60 -5.62 -7.55
N PRO A 113 2.37 -6.74 -7.45
CA PRO A 113 3.41 -7.00 -6.45
C PRO A 113 4.59 -6.04 -6.65
N GLY A 114 5.15 -5.51 -5.56
CA GLY A 114 6.18 -4.48 -5.67
C GLY A 114 6.40 -3.72 -4.36
N ALA A 115 6.48 -2.38 -4.49
CA ALA A 115 6.78 -1.50 -3.37
C ALA A 115 5.63 -1.43 -2.36
N ASP A 116 4.38 -1.51 -2.83
CA ASP A 116 3.20 -1.40 -1.97
C ASP A 116 2.96 -2.69 -1.18
N GLU A 117 3.61 -2.79 -0.04
CA GLU A 117 3.54 -3.94 0.85
C GLU A 117 2.26 -3.92 1.70
N PRO A 118 1.70 -5.10 2.04
CA PRO A 118 0.57 -5.20 2.96
C PRO A 118 0.91 -4.66 4.35
N VAL A 119 0.01 -3.86 4.91
CA VAL A 119 0.10 -3.36 6.28
C VAL A 119 -0.11 -4.52 7.26
N GLN A 120 0.72 -4.55 8.30
CA GLN A 120 0.64 -5.55 9.37
C GLN A 120 0.38 -4.90 10.71
N VAL A 121 -0.55 -5.46 11.48
CA VAL A 121 -0.84 -5.10 12.87
C VAL A 121 -0.57 -6.33 13.73
N ASP A 122 0.26 -6.17 14.76
CA ASP A 122 0.70 -7.26 15.64
C ASP A 122 1.29 -8.48 14.90
N GLY A 123 1.95 -8.22 13.76
CA GLY A 123 2.55 -9.25 12.90
C GLY A 123 1.54 -10.07 12.09
N GLN A 124 0.30 -9.58 11.93
CA GLN A 124 -0.72 -10.16 11.08
C GLN A 124 -1.08 -9.17 9.96
N VAL A 125 -1.22 -9.67 8.73
CA VAL A 125 -1.67 -8.85 7.60
C VAL A 125 -3.10 -8.38 7.85
N LEU A 126 -3.33 -7.08 7.67
CA LEU A 126 -4.64 -6.46 7.85
C LEU A 126 -5.50 -6.67 6.60
N ALA A 127 -6.14 -7.85 6.53
CA ALA A 127 -6.98 -8.27 5.42
C ALA A 127 -8.28 -8.95 5.91
N PRO A 128 -9.23 -8.21 6.50
CA PRO A 128 -10.54 -8.76 6.83
C PRO A 128 -11.24 -9.35 5.59
N ALA A 129 -11.87 -10.50 5.78
CA ALA A 129 -12.73 -11.14 4.78
C ALA A 129 -14.16 -10.61 4.89
N PHE A 130 -14.87 -10.56 3.77
CA PHE A 130 -16.30 -10.26 3.70
C PHE A 130 -16.94 -11.04 2.56
N THR A 131 -18.24 -11.27 2.67
CA THR A 131 -19.03 -11.96 1.64
C THR A 131 -19.76 -10.97 0.76
N VAL A 132 -19.73 -11.23 -0.54
CA VAL A 132 -20.49 -10.49 -1.54
C VAL A 132 -21.56 -11.36 -2.18
N THR A 133 -22.70 -10.75 -2.50
CA THR A 133 -23.79 -11.37 -3.25
C THR A 133 -24.02 -10.60 -4.56
N GLY A 134 -24.80 -11.17 -5.48
CA GLY A 134 -25.14 -10.48 -6.73
C GLY A 134 -24.02 -10.41 -7.76
N LEU A 135 -22.96 -11.20 -7.61
CA LEU A 135 -22.01 -11.44 -8.69
C LEU A 135 -22.78 -12.11 -9.83
N GLU A 136 -23.06 -11.36 -10.90
CA GLU A 136 -23.61 -11.89 -12.13
C GLU A 136 -22.52 -12.77 -12.76
N GLN A 137 -22.50 -14.04 -12.37
CA GLN A 137 -21.82 -15.04 -13.16
C GLN A 137 -22.52 -15.02 -14.51
N GLU A 138 -21.81 -14.62 -15.56
CA GLU A 138 -22.23 -14.90 -16.93
C GLU A 138 -22.45 -16.42 -17.00
N GLU A 139 -23.69 -16.83 -16.76
CA GLU A 139 -24.15 -18.17 -16.98
C GLU A 139 -23.89 -18.40 -18.46
N ALA A 140 -22.81 -19.12 -18.76
CA ALA A 140 -22.43 -19.47 -20.11
C ALA A 140 -23.68 -20.03 -20.76
N THR A 141 -24.33 -19.22 -21.60
CA THR A 141 -25.59 -19.59 -22.23
C THR A 141 -25.34 -20.94 -22.88
N PRO A 142 -26.05 -22.02 -22.52
CA PRO A 142 -25.85 -23.29 -23.17
C PRO A 142 -26.20 -23.07 -24.64
N THR A 143 -25.17 -23.04 -25.49
CA THR A 143 -25.29 -23.09 -26.93
C THR A 143 -26.06 -24.37 -27.25
N THR A 144 -27.38 -24.23 -27.33
CA THR A 144 -28.29 -25.25 -27.81
C THR A 144 -28.13 -25.27 -29.32
N GLU A 145 -27.05 -25.89 -29.79
CA GLU A 145 -26.93 -26.26 -31.20
C GLU A 145 -27.71 -27.55 -31.40
N ALA A 146 -28.95 -27.37 -31.84
CA ALA A 146 -29.85 -28.40 -32.25
C ALA A 146 -29.29 -29.14 -33.49
N THR A 147 -29.26 -30.47 -33.40
CA THR A 147 -29.49 -31.44 -34.48
C THR A 147 -28.68 -31.29 -35.79
N ALA A 148 -27.66 -32.14 -35.96
CA ALA A 148 -27.31 -32.68 -37.27
C ALA A 148 -27.22 -34.20 -37.22
N THR A 149 -28.31 -34.80 -37.71
CA THR A 149 -28.52 -36.12 -38.30
C THR A 149 -27.29 -37.01 -38.55
N THR A 150 -27.39 -38.23 -38.01
CA THR A 150 -26.66 -39.42 -38.43
C THR A 150 -27.00 -39.82 -39.86
N GLU A 151 -25.99 -40.00 -40.72
CA GLU A 151 -26.06 -40.95 -41.85
C GLU A 151 -24.67 -41.56 -42.10
N ALA A 152 -24.62 -42.88 -42.10
CA ALA A 152 -23.43 -43.70 -42.32
C ALA A 152 -23.31 -44.07 -43.80
N THR A 153 -22.08 -44.18 -44.34
CA THR A 153 -21.71 -45.15 -45.41
C THR A 153 -20.18 -45.21 -45.55
N ALA A 154 -19.68 -46.42 -45.75
CA ALA A 154 -18.31 -46.85 -45.60
C ALA A 154 -17.47 -46.83 -46.92
N GLU A 155 -16.17 -47.07 -46.73
CA GLU A 155 -15.16 -47.61 -47.66
C GLU A 155 -14.59 -46.70 -48.77
N MET A 156 -13.27 -46.47 -48.76
CA MET A 156 -12.30 -47.20 -49.61
C MET A 156 -10.91 -46.51 -49.64
N THR A 157 -9.89 -47.33 -49.41
CA THR A 157 -8.44 -47.25 -49.72
C THR A 157 -7.90 -46.08 -50.57
N ALA A 158 -6.73 -45.54 -50.20
CA ALA A 158 -5.49 -45.61 -51.01
C ALA A 158 -4.28 -44.89 -50.38
N THR A 159 -3.17 -45.62 -50.35
CA THR A 159 -1.76 -45.21 -50.21
C THR A 159 -1.39 -43.98 -51.05
N THR A 160 -0.62 -43.04 -50.49
CA THR A 160 0.43 -42.33 -51.23
C THR A 160 1.51 -41.83 -50.26
N GLU A 161 2.70 -42.37 -50.47
CA GLU A 161 4.01 -41.96 -50.00
C GLU A 161 4.37 -40.57 -50.57
N VAL A 162 4.76 -39.61 -49.72
CA VAL A 162 5.59 -38.48 -50.14
C VAL A 162 6.52 -38.08 -48.99
N THR A 163 7.82 -38.22 -49.26
CA THR A 163 8.95 -37.69 -48.50
C THR A 163 8.95 -36.17 -48.45
N PRO A 164 9.53 -35.57 -47.40
CA PRO A 164 10.58 -34.60 -47.71
C PRO A 164 11.86 -34.81 -46.89
N THR A 165 12.96 -34.84 -47.62
CA THR A 165 14.34 -34.59 -47.18
C THR A 165 14.51 -33.12 -46.81
N THR A 166 15.10 -32.84 -45.64
CA THR A 166 15.96 -31.69 -45.26
C THR A 166 16.21 -31.86 -43.76
N GLY A 167 17.40 -32.23 -43.26
CA GLY A 167 18.69 -31.58 -43.46
C GLY A 167 18.95 -30.68 -42.25
N ALA A 168 19.44 -31.24 -41.15
CA ALA A 168 20.03 -30.48 -40.04
C ALA A 168 20.85 -31.42 -39.15
N ASP A 169 22.14 -31.34 -39.39
CA ASP A 169 23.25 -31.86 -38.63
C ASP A 169 23.37 -31.05 -37.33
N VAL A 170 23.35 -31.70 -36.17
CA VAL A 170 24.22 -31.31 -35.05
C VAL A 170 24.43 -32.47 -34.08
N GLU A 171 25.69 -32.82 -33.97
CA GLU A 171 26.34 -33.80 -33.13
C GLU A 171 26.18 -33.42 -31.64
N ALA A 172 25.43 -34.21 -30.87
CA ALA A 172 25.41 -34.11 -29.41
C ALA A 172 26.49 -35.04 -28.84
N THR A 173 27.68 -34.48 -28.66
CA THR A 173 28.77 -35.14 -27.93
C THR A 173 28.42 -35.18 -26.46
N ALA A 174 28.08 -36.38 -25.97
CA ALA A 174 28.06 -36.68 -24.55
C ALA A 174 29.51 -36.69 -24.03
N THR A 175 29.80 -35.84 -23.04
CA THR A 175 30.95 -36.02 -22.15
C THR A 175 30.45 -35.67 -20.76
N GLY A 176 30.40 -36.69 -19.91
CA GLY A 176 30.12 -36.53 -18.50
C GLY A 176 31.32 -35.95 -17.77
N GLU A 177 31.05 -35.25 -16.67
CA GLU A 177 31.99 -35.12 -15.56
C GLU A 177 31.18 -34.90 -14.26
N PRO A 178 31.43 -35.66 -13.18
CA PRO A 178 30.71 -35.52 -11.92
C PRO A 178 31.42 -34.55 -10.96
N GLY A 179 30.62 -33.79 -10.23
CA GLY A 179 30.90 -33.37 -8.85
C GLY A 179 32.03 -32.37 -8.59
N GLN A 180 31.67 -31.11 -8.28
CA GLN A 180 32.13 -30.43 -7.06
C GLN A 180 31.34 -29.13 -6.85
N LEU A 181 30.74 -29.00 -5.67
CA LEU A 181 30.14 -27.77 -5.16
C LEU A 181 31.27 -26.80 -4.78
N PRO A 182 31.25 -25.53 -5.22
CA PRO A 182 32.06 -24.51 -4.57
C PRO A 182 31.37 -24.06 -3.28
N GLU A 183 31.98 -24.43 -2.16
CA GLU A 183 31.77 -23.84 -0.84
C GLU A 183 32.07 -22.32 -0.92
N THR A 184 31.05 -21.45 -0.89
CA THR A 184 31.27 -20.02 -0.65
C THR A 184 30.95 -19.71 0.81
N GLY A 185 32.03 -19.63 1.59
CA GLY A 185 32.01 -19.24 2.98
C GLY A 185 31.41 -17.85 3.18
N GLY A 186 30.32 -17.79 3.94
CA GLY A 186 29.85 -16.57 4.57
C GLY A 186 30.81 -16.18 5.70
N SER A 187 31.55 -15.10 5.52
CA SER A 187 32.25 -14.42 6.60
C SER A 187 31.23 -13.82 7.56
N SER A 188 30.97 -14.52 8.65
CA SER A 188 30.25 -14.01 9.81
C SER A 188 31.06 -12.87 10.43
N THR A 189 30.66 -11.64 10.14
CA THR A 189 31.06 -10.48 10.95
C THR A 189 29.98 -10.28 12.01
N PRO A 190 30.22 -10.61 13.29
CA PRO A 190 29.26 -10.27 14.33
C PRO A 190 29.20 -8.75 14.46
N TRP A 191 27.99 -8.19 14.41
CA TRP A 191 27.74 -6.76 14.54
C TRP A 191 28.03 -6.35 15.98
N THR A 192 29.15 -5.67 16.19
CA THR A 192 29.47 -5.02 17.46
C THR A 192 28.54 -3.82 17.64
N PRO A 193 27.71 -3.73 18.70
CA PRO A 193 26.99 -2.50 18.98
C PRO A 193 27.99 -1.45 19.47
N ILE A 194 28.14 -0.36 18.71
CA ILE A 194 28.92 0.81 19.12
C ILE A 194 28.15 1.50 20.25
N ALA A 195 28.66 1.36 21.47
CA ALA A 195 28.29 2.18 22.60
C ALA A 195 29.29 3.34 22.76
N LEU A 196 28.72 4.52 23.05
CA LEU A 196 29.32 5.72 23.67
C LEU A 196 30.35 6.50 22.83
N VAL A 197 30.10 7.80 22.63
CA VAL A 197 30.70 8.88 23.44
C VAL A 197 29.85 10.14 23.30
N GLY A 198 29.36 10.64 24.43
CA GLY A 198 28.79 11.99 24.53
C GLY A 198 29.86 13.07 24.57
N LEU A 199 29.55 14.20 23.93
CA LEU A 199 30.19 15.50 24.16
C LEU A 199 29.11 16.53 23.77
N GLY A 200 28.37 17.12 24.70
CA GLY A 200 28.88 18.22 25.50
C GLY A 200 28.58 19.56 24.81
N LEU A 201 27.30 19.92 24.66
CA LEU A 201 26.91 21.27 24.21
C LEU A 201 26.45 22.09 25.42
N VAL A 202 27.40 22.79 26.04
CA VAL A 202 27.15 23.87 27.00
C VAL A 202 26.70 25.10 26.21
N LEU A 203 25.43 25.47 26.28
CA LEU A 203 24.94 26.77 25.80
C LEU A 203 24.75 27.72 26.98
N LEU A 204 25.64 28.71 27.02
CA LEU A 204 25.60 29.91 27.85
C LEU A 204 24.39 30.77 27.44
N VAL A 205 23.33 30.77 28.25
CA VAL A 205 22.25 31.77 28.14
C VAL A 205 22.59 32.94 29.06
N VAL A 206 23.13 34.00 28.46
CA VAL A 206 23.34 35.29 29.12
C VAL A 206 22.05 36.10 29.02
N GLY A 207 21.45 36.35 30.19
CA GLY A 207 20.84 37.64 30.56
C GLY A 207 19.58 38.10 29.83
N SER A 208 18.44 38.03 30.52
CA SER A 208 17.63 39.22 30.85
C SER A 208 16.31 38.82 31.51
N LEU A 209 16.20 39.01 32.83
CA LEU A 209 14.91 39.23 33.49
C LEU A 209 15.21 39.83 34.87
N VAL A 210 14.75 41.03 35.19
CA VAL A 210 13.62 41.33 36.08
C VAL A 210 13.98 42.71 36.67
N ALA A 211 13.14 43.66 37.02
CA ALA A 211 11.79 44.07 36.68
C ALA A 211 11.57 45.41 37.43
N LEU A 212 10.68 46.23 36.88
CA LEU A 212 9.83 47.25 37.51
C LEU A 212 10.23 47.87 38.86
N ARG A 213 10.36 49.20 38.86
CA ARG A 213 9.78 50.02 39.93
C ARG A 213 9.22 51.34 39.40
N ARG A 214 7.90 51.42 39.27
CA ARG A 214 7.15 52.69 39.25
C ARG A 214 6.95 53.12 40.71
N PRO A 215 7.30 54.36 41.12
CA PRO A 215 6.84 54.86 42.41
C PRO A 215 5.42 55.43 42.26
N ALA A 216 4.45 54.78 42.91
CA ALA A 216 3.16 55.39 43.20
C ALA A 216 3.36 56.40 44.34
N GLY A 217 2.89 57.63 44.12
CA GLY A 217 2.85 58.67 45.14
C GLY A 217 1.99 58.25 46.31
N MET A 218 2.47 58.55 47.52
CA MET A 218 1.69 58.46 48.75
C MET A 218 1.81 59.80 49.47
N ASP A 219 0.70 60.53 49.39
CA ASP A 219 0.34 61.71 50.14
C ASP A 219 -0.31 61.26 51.45
N ILE A 220 0.27 61.63 52.61
CA ILE A 220 -0.41 61.74 53.92
C ILE A 220 0.31 62.81 54.78
N LYS A 221 -0.36 63.97 54.97
CA LYS A 221 -0.68 64.75 56.21
C LYS A 221 0.32 64.73 57.41
N ASP A 222 0.60 65.81 58.15
CA ASP A 222 -0.04 67.12 58.42
C ASP A 222 1.04 68.21 58.62
#